data_AF-A0A7H8KWB1-F1
#
_entry.id   AF-A0A7H8KWB1-F1
#
_cell.length_a   1.000
_cell.length_b   1.000
_cell.length_c   1.000
_cell.angle_alpha   90.00
_cell.angle_beta   90.00
_cell.angle_gamma   90.00
#
_symmetry.space_group_name_H-M   'P 1'
#
loop_
_entity.id
_entity.type
_entity.pdbx_description
1 polymer ?
#
loop_
_entity_poly.entity_id
_entity_poly.type
_entity_poly.pdbx_seq_one_letter_code
_entity_poly.pdbx_strand_id
1 'polypeptide(L)'
;MVHLARPVLRPVPAVRREACGAQRGELSITRAPGVPALIRWQPAGGEPVDLLPPYRLDRVEIRRSHRASLHGLTAGVRLVTAGRSLLFLVPPADLPALALAAASTRRAP
;
A
#
# COMPACT_ATOMS: atom_id res chain seq x y z
N MET A 1 33.01 -2.44 11.37
CA MET A 1 32.29 -1.15 11.25
C MET A 1 30.92 -1.45 10.65
N VAL A 2 29.90 -1.65 11.49
CA VAL A 2 28.57 -2.06 11.03
C VAL A 2 27.81 -0.81 10.61
N HIS A 3 27.65 -0.59 9.31
CA HIS A 3 26.77 0.47 8.80
C HIS A 3 25.33 0.05 9.11
N LEU A 4 24.78 0.52 10.24
CA LEU A 4 23.35 0.37 10.55
C LEU A 4 22.57 1.21 9.53
N ALA A 5 22.30 0.61 8.37
CA ALA A 5 21.49 1.26 7.35
C ALA A 5 20.10 1.52 7.94
N ARG A 6 19.75 2.81 8.04
CA ARG A 6 18.50 3.27 8.64
C ARG A 6 17.31 2.74 7.84
N PRO A 7 16.22 2.33 8.51
CA PRO A 7 15.00 1.95 7.82
C PRO A 7 14.51 3.10 6.94
N VAL A 8 14.20 2.79 5.68
CA VAL A 8 13.60 3.76 4.76
C VAL A 8 12.09 3.72 4.96
N LEU A 9 11.52 4.85 5.35
CA LEU A 9 10.07 5.06 5.42
C LEU A 9 9.60 5.78 4.17
N ARG A 10 8.63 5.21 3.45
CA ARG A 10 7.99 5.84 2.30
C ARG A 10 6.49 5.93 2.51
N PRO A 11 5.91 7.14 2.63
CA PRO A 11 4.47 7.33 2.57
C PRO A 11 3.97 7.21 1.12
N VAL A 12 2.78 6.64 0.96
CA VAL A 12 2.05 6.55 -0.31
C VAL A 12 0.63 7.04 -0.06
N PRO A 13 0.25 8.22 -0.57
CA PRO A 13 -1.12 8.70 -0.45
C PRO A 13 -2.11 7.67 -0.97
N ALA A 14 -3.19 7.41 -0.25
CA ALA A 14 -4.19 6.45 -0.71
C ALA A 14 -5.60 6.76 -0.20
N VAL A 15 -6.58 6.17 -0.89
CA VAL A 15 -7.96 6.12 -0.43
C VAL A 15 -8.37 4.67 -0.31
N ARG A 16 -8.68 4.21 0.91
CA ARG A 16 -9.29 2.90 1.15
C ARG A 16 -10.76 2.94 0.76
N ARG A 17 -11.21 2.00 -0.05
CA ARG A 17 -12.62 1.82 -0.43
C ARG A 17 -13.24 0.72 0.44
N GLU A 18 -14.41 1.01 0.99
CA GLU A 18 -15.20 0.11 1.81
C GLU A 18 -16.62 -0.06 1.23
N ALA A 19 -17.36 -1.05 1.72
CA ALA A 19 -18.72 -1.33 1.27
C ALA A 19 -19.64 -0.11 1.37
N CYS A 20 -19.47 0.72 2.41
CA CYS A 20 -20.32 1.87 2.69
C CYS A 20 -19.60 3.23 2.58
N GLY A 21 -18.37 3.28 2.06
CA GLY A 21 -17.63 4.54 2.08
C GLY A 21 -16.22 4.51 1.51
N ALA A 22 -15.51 5.61 1.74
CA ALA A 22 -14.11 5.77 1.38
C ALA A 22 -13.38 6.54 2.47
N GLN A 23 -12.20 6.05 2.86
CA GLN A 23 -11.36 6.66 3.89
C GLN A 23 -10.05 7.14 3.26
N ARG A 24 -9.75 8.43 3.40
CA ARG A 24 -8.46 9.02 2.98
C ARG A 24 -7.38 8.68 4.00
N GLY A 25 -6.12 8.65 3.56
CA GLY A 25 -4.97 8.37 4.40
C GLY A 25 -3.74 8.04 3.57
N GLU A 26 -2.82 7.27 4.14
CA GLU A 26 -1.56 6.89 3.50
C GLU A 26 -1.20 5.43 3.81
N LEU A 27 -0.57 4.77 2.85
CA LEU A 27 0.14 3.51 3.07
C LEU A 27 1.60 3.83 3.36
N SER A 28 2.06 3.51 4.56
CA SER A 28 3.46 3.66 4.95
C SER A 28 4.21 2.37 4.72
N ILE A 29 5.25 2.45 3.91
CA ILE A 29 6.14 1.34 3.60
C ILE A 29 7.41 1.52 4.41
N THR A 30 7.72 0.58 5.30
CA THR A 30 8.98 0.55 6.05
C THR A 30 9.85 -0.55 5.49
N ARG A 31 11.09 -0.22 5.11
CA ARG A 31 12.08 -1.20 4.63
C ARG A 31 13.37 -1.13 5.43
N ALA A 32 13.78 -2.26 5.97
CA ALA A 32 15.11 -2.45 6.54
C ALA A 32 15.89 -3.44 5.66
N PRO A 33 17.22 -3.28 5.51
CA PRO A 33 18.04 -4.25 4.76
C PRO A 33 17.90 -5.66 5.34
N GLY A 34 17.78 -6.66 4.47
CA GLY A 34 17.68 -8.07 4.87
C GLY A 34 16.34 -8.50 5.46
N VAL A 35 15.38 -7.57 5.62
CA VAL A 35 14.04 -7.86 6.16
C VAL A 35 12.97 -7.53 5.11
N PRO A 36 11.90 -8.34 4.96
CA PRO A 36 10.77 -7.99 4.11
C PRO A 36 10.17 -6.63 4.49
N ALA A 37 9.68 -5.89 3.48
CA ALA A 37 9.00 -4.62 3.73
C ALA A 37 7.76 -4.83 4.60
N LEU A 38 7.46 -3.86 5.45
CA LEU A 38 6.19 -3.77 6.17
C LEU A 38 5.33 -2.67 5.55
N ILE A 39 4.03 -2.91 5.46
CA ILE A 39 3.06 -1.92 4.99
C ILE A 39 2.04 -1.67 6.11
N ARG A 40 1.87 -0.40 6.47
CA ARG A 40 0.87 0.06 7.44
C ARG A 40 -0.10 1.02 6.77
N TRP A 41 -1.39 0.86 7.01
CA TRP A 41 -2.41 1.85 6.63
C TRP A 41 -2.55 2.89 7.74
N GLN A 42 -2.40 4.16 7.39
CA GLN A 42 -2.59 5.30 8.28
C GLN A 42 -3.76 6.13 7.76
N PRO A 43 -4.98 5.95 8.29
CA PRO A 43 -6.09 6.78 7.87
C PRO A 43 -5.88 8.23 8.33
N ALA A 44 -6.41 9.20 7.57
CA ALA A 44 -6.39 10.61 7.94
C ALA A 44 -7.18 10.91 9.23
N GLY A 45 -8.02 9.97 9.66
CA GLY A 45 -8.66 9.95 10.97
C GLY A 45 -8.94 8.52 11.41
N GLY A 46 -8.65 8.22 12.68
CA GLY A 46 -8.74 6.88 13.26
C GLY A 46 -7.38 6.22 13.48
N GLU A 47 -7.41 4.98 13.98
CA GLU A 47 -6.21 4.26 14.35
C GLU A 47 -5.47 3.65 13.13
N PRO A 48 -4.13 3.67 13.11
CA PRO A 48 -3.34 2.95 12.13
C PRO A 48 -3.60 1.45 12.16
N VAL A 49 -3.52 0.80 11.00
CA VAL A 49 -3.74 -0.64 10.84
C VAL A 49 -2.53 -1.27 10.19
N ASP A 50 -1.88 -2.19 10.89
CA ASP A 50 -0.83 -3.02 10.33
C ASP A 50 -1.40 -4.00 9.32
N LEU A 51 -0.81 -4.02 8.12
CA LEU A 51 -1.12 -5.01 7.10
C LEU A 51 -0.09 -6.12 7.25
N LEU A 52 -0.54 -7.34 7.52
CA LEU A 52 0.34 -8.47 7.78
C LEU A 52 0.84 -9.10 6.47
N PRO A 53 2.14 -9.40 6.32
CA PRO A 53 2.62 -10.17 5.19
C PRO A 53 2.03 -11.62 5.21
N PRO A 54 2.04 -12.36 4.09
CA PRO A 54 2.54 -11.97 2.78
C PRO A 54 1.60 -11.01 2.05
N TYR A 55 2.16 -10.15 1.22
CA TYR A 55 1.40 -9.20 0.42
C TYR A 55 1.25 -9.65 -1.03
N ARG A 56 0.02 -9.55 -1.56
CA ARG A 56 -0.22 -9.58 -3.01
C ARG A 56 -0.83 -8.26 -3.44
N LEU A 57 -0.30 -7.70 -4.52
CA LEU A 57 -0.79 -6.47 -5.11
C LEU A 57 -1.42 -6.79 -6.46
N ASP A 58 -2.75 -6.75 -6.53
CA ASP A 58 -3.50 -6.95 -7.76
C ASP A 58 -3.94 -5.59 -8.31
N ARG A 59 -3.64 -5.29 -9.57
CA ARG A 59 -4.20 -4.10 -10.22
C ARG A 59 -5.68 -4.32 -10.49
N VAL A 60 -6.49 -3.32 -10.19
CA VAL A 60 -7.93 -3.32 -10.44
C VAL A 60 -8.23 -2.25 -11.47
N GLU A 61 -8.84 -2.65 -12.58
CA GLU A 61 -9.35 -1.68 -13.56
C GLU A 61 -10.45 -0.82 -12.91
N ILE A 62 -10.21 0.48 -12.83
CA ILE A 62 -11.25 1.43 -12.43
C ILE A 62 -11.82 2.02 -13.70
N ARG A 63 -12.93 1.45 -14.16
CA ARG A 63 -13.62 2.00 -15.33
C ARG A 63 -14.23 3.35 -14.97
N ARG A 64 -13.79 4.40 -15.67
CA ARG A 64 -14.48 5.71 -15.83
C ARG A 64 -14.82 6.47 -14.53
N SER A 65 -13.99 6.41 -13.48
CA SER A 65 -14.19 7.28 -12.31
C SER A 65 -13.59 8.67 -12.56
N HIS A 66 -14.41 9.61 -13.04
CA HIS A 66 -14.02 11.02 -13.26
C HIS A 66 -13.41 11.65 -11.99
N ARG A 67 -13.97 11.31 -10.81
CA ARG A 67 -13.49 11.78 -9.50
C ARG A 67 -12.11 11.22 -9.10
N ALA A 68 -11.77 10.01 -9.53
CA ALA A 68 -10.44 9.42 -9.27
C ALA A 68 -9.35 10.12 -10.11
N SER A 69 -9.69 10.51 -11.35
CA SER A 69 -8.82 11.28 -12.23
C SER A 69 -8.50 12.67 -11.68
N LEU A 70 -9.49 13.36 -11.11
CA LEU A 70 -9.34 14.71 -10.56
C LEU A 70 -8.35 14.80 -9.38
N HIS A 71 -8.13 13.69 -8.66
CA HIS A 71 -7.22 13.65 -7.51
C HIS A 71 -5.91 12.90 -7.80
N GLY A 72 -5.63 12.53 -9.06
CA GLY A 72 -4.44 11.77 -9.43
C GLY A 72 -4.37 10.35 -8.88
N LEU A 73 -5.45 9.85 -8.24
CA LEU A 73 -5.56 8.52 -7.64
C LEU A 73 -6.20 7.55 -8.64
N THR A 74 -5.52 7.31 -9.75
CA THR A 74 -6.10 6.57 -10.89
C THR A 74 -5.80 5.08 -10.88
N ALA A 75 -4.87 4.62 -10.05
CA ALA A 75 -4.55 3.21 -9.95
C ALA A 75 -5.34 2.54 -8.83
N GLY A 76 -6.31 1.71 -9.21
CA GLY A 76 -6.94 0.77 -8.29
C GLY A 76 -5.98 -0.36 -7.98
N VAL A 77 -5.70 -0.57 -6.70
CA VAL A 77 -4.93 -1.71 -6.24
C VAL A 77 -5.66 -2.44 -5.13
N ARG A 78 -5.67 -3.77 -5.24
CA ARG A 78 -6.12 -4.64 -4.17
C ARG A 78 -4.90 -5.19 -3.47
N LEU A 79 -4.75 -4.82 -2.20
CA LEU A 79 -3.69 -5.30 -1.34
C LEU A 79 -4.25 -6.45 -0.50
N VAL A 80 -3.82 -7.66 -0.83
CA VAL A 80 -4.14 -8.88 -0.10
C VAL A 80 -3.07 -9.10 0.96
N THR A 81 -3.52 -9.39 2.17
CA THR A 81 -2.73 -9.58 3.39
C THR A 81 -3.30 -10.81 4.13
N ALA A 82 -2.59 -11.35 5.12
CA ALA A 82 -3.09 -12.46 5.93
C ALA A 82 -4.44 -12.10 6.58
N GLY A 83 -5.53 -12.65 6.02
CA GLY A 83 -6.90 -12.48 6.51
C GLY A 83 -7.70 -11.32 5.93
N ARG A 84 -7.16 -10.46 5.05
CA ARG A 84 -7.93 -9.34 4.44
C ARG A 84 -7.53 -9.08 2.99
N SER A 85 -8.47 -8.52 2.24
CA SER A 85 -8.25 -8.02 0.88
C SER A 85 -8.82 -6.62 0.78
N LEU A 86 -7.94 -5.62 0.87
CA LEU A 86 -8.34 -4.21 0.95
C LEU A 86 -8.15 -3.53 -0.41
N LEU A 87 -9.15 -2.75 -0.83
CA LEU A 87 -9.09 -1.97 -2.06
C LEU A 87 -8.61 -0.55 -1.76
N PHE A 88 -7.54 -0.14 -2.44
CA PHE A 88 -6.99 1.20 -2.36
C PHE A 88 -6.98 1.87 -3.73
N LEU A 89 -7.18 3.18 -3.73
CA LEU A 89 -6.85 4.07 -4.84
C LEU A 89 -5.54 4.75 -4.49
N VAL A 90 -4.53 4.63 -5.36
CA VAL A 90 -3.19 5.19 -5.14
C VAL A 90 -2.73 6.00 -6.35
N PRO A 91 -1.77 6.92 -6.18
CA PRO A 91 -1.08 7.55 -7.30
C PRO A 91 -0.36 6.50 -8.15
N PRO A 92 -0.48 6.54 -9.49
CA PRO A 92 0.24 5.62 -10.37
C PRO A 92 1.76 5.62 -10.16
N ALA A 93 2.33 6.77 -9.81
CA ALA A 93 3.77 6.94 -9.56
C ALA A 93 4.28 6.13 -8.36
N ASP A 94 3.40 5.77 -7.41
CA ASP A 94 3.75 5.01 -6.21
C ASP A 94 3.50 3.50 -6.35
N LEU A 95 2.89 3.06 -7.46
CA LEU A 95 2.70 1.64 -7.75
C LEU A 95 3.99 0.83 -7.71
N PRO A 96 5.13 1.28 -8.29
CA PRO A 96 6.38 0.51 -8.22
C PRO A 96 6.85 0.28 -6.79
N ALA A 97 6.63 1.25 -5.90
CA ALA A 97 7.01 1.15 -4.50
C ALA A 97 6.21 0.08 -3.76
N LEU A 98 4.88 0.09 -3.95
CA LEU A 98 3.98 -0.91 -3.40
C LEU A 98 4.25 -2.30 -3.99
N ALA A 99 4.47 -2.39 -5.30
CA ALA A 99 4.78 -3.65 -5.97
C ALA A 99 6.07 -4.28 -5.45
N LEU A 100 7.12 -3.47 -5.28
CA LEU A 100 8.40 -3.92 -4.73
C LEU A 100 8.28 -4.28 -3.24
N ALA A 101 7.47 -3.57 -2.47
CA ALA A 101 7.20 -3.92 -1.07
C ALA A 101 6.49 -5.26 -0.99
N ALA A 102 5.47 -5.47 -1.82
CA ALA A 102 4.74 -6.72 -1.87
C ALA A 102 5.64 -7.89 -2.31
N ALA A 103 6.44 -7.70 -3.36
CA ALA A 103 7.40 -8.68 -3.85
C ALA A 103 8.44 -9.08 -2.78
N SER A 104 8.89 -8.16 -1.92
CA SER A 104 9.86 -8.48 -0.87
C SER A 104 9.35 -9.47 0.19
N THR A 105 8.02 -9.58 0.34
CA THR A 105 7.38 -10.56 1.26
C THR A 105 7.05 -11.87 0.58
N ARG A 106 7.16 -11.91 -0.76
CA ARG A 106 7.12 -13.15 -1.53
C ARG A 106 8.51 -13.76 -1.45
N ARG A 107 8.84 -14.37 -0.32
CA ARG A 107 9.94 -15.34 -0.37
C ARG A 107 9.49 -16.51 -1.24
N ALA A 108 10.30 -16.75 -2.26
CA ALA A 108 10.34 -17.94 -3.11
C ALA A 108 10.36 -19.23 -2.26
N PRO A 109 9.91 -20.36 -2.81
CA PRO A 109 9.82 -21.66 -2.13
C PRO A 109 11.01 -22.03 -1.26
#